data_AF-A0A3B8NAH8-F1
#
_entry.id   AF-A0A3B8NAH8-F1
#
_cell.length_a   1.000
_cell.length_b   1.000
_cell.length_c   1.000
_cell.angle_alpha   90.00
_cell.angle_beta   90.00
_cell.angle_gamma   90.00
#
_symmetry.space_group_name_H-M   'P 1'
#
loop_
_entity.id
_entity.type
_entity.pdbx_description
1 polymer ?
#
loop_
_entity_poly.entity_id
_entity_poly.type
_entity_poly.pdbx_seq_one_letter_code
_entity_poly.pdbx_strand_id
1 'polypeptide(L)'
;MFRFEDFEPSHFLEFLKQGLLDEHIKEILERFYLFSPKLQFEILLYLRERLKDVVSPSFLAKGLSIKKEDAERIIKGEGKICEIIVAGKEQKTQKISCSLVKALVIPETSKVITNLEHLKRKLSIIKKLVNQNFAVFFESSFGGDSFMLPLAVTLSIKKIPDDLRFTGKLNSKGDILDVDFIQEKVSFAQSNNLRLITPLQVKKFDTIKKYLEKEAWDVPFYVTSSGKEEVHSFLEVYKGEKEFAEFPILKGVELFYGLSEEDFYMITGQLQKQEDWERVSQEFYYKIYKIRHFLPGVKTFHLGFRTASALSFALGVLFSHFDPFVVYHYQVLDGVATYHPIEVLTPRTLKERISEFKLINPIFEDKGEDLVVILNFSHHELTADVKAYVASFLKDPSFVILESEYKGNLPVELFHQVAKESASFLQNIREKKSFKSYHFFFSCPVVIAFMIGIAFGHYVDGFMYNFQKGTALYEPVLSFKFLRKIRETDVRF
;
A
#
# COMPACT_ATOMS: atom_id res chain seq x y z
N MET A 1 -12.89 -23.60 -50.17
CA MET A 1 -12.55 -22.59 -49.15
C MET A 1 -13.42 -22.87 -47.94
N PHE A 2 -12.82 -23.06 -46.76
CA PHE A 2 -13.58 -23.39 -45.55
C PHE A 2 -14.36 -22.17 -45.06
N ARG A 3 -15.59 -22.40 -44.58
CA ARG A 3 -16.38 -21.38 -43.87
C ARG A 3 -16.17 -21.52 -42.38
N PHE A 4 -15.08 -20.93 -41.91
CA PHE A 4 -14.68 -20.99 -40.50
C PHE A 4 -15.71 -20.38 -39.55
N GLU A 5 -16.50 -19.42 -40.03
CA GLU A 5 -17.58 -18.79 -39.28
C GLU A 5 -18.78 -19.74 -39.00
N ASP A 6 -18.90 -20.82 -39.78
CA ASP A 6 -19.94 -21.84 -39.60
C ASP A 6 -19.52 -22.92 -38.58
N PHE A 7 -18.27 -22.86 -38.07
CA PHE A 7 -17.79 -23.81 -37.08
C PHE A 7 -18.50 -23.59 -35.75
N GLU A 8 -18.75 -24.68 -35.04
CA GLU A 8 -19.20 -24.61 -33.66
C GLU A 8 -18.14 -23.87 -32.82
N PRO A 9 -18.51 -22.84 -32.03
CA PRO A 9 -17.51 -21.95 -31.43
C PRO A 9 -16.50 -22.65 -30.53
N SER A 10 -16.86 -23.75 -29.87
CA SER A 10 -15.93 -24.46 -29.00
C SER A 10 -14.84 -25.17 -29.80
N HIS A 11 -15.21 -25.84 -30.90
CA HIS A 11 -14.25 -26.46 -31.82
C HIS A 11 -13.32 -25.42 -32.48
N PHE A 12 -13.86 -24.28 -32.92
CA PHE A 12 -13.03 -23.22 -33.51
C PHE A 12 -11.95 -22.74 -32.52
N LEU A 13 -12.33 -22.49 -31.27
CA LEU A 13 -11.39 -22.04 -30.24
C LEU A 13 -10.35 -23.10 -29.89
N GLU A 14 -10.73 -24.37 -29.90
CA GLU A 14 -9.79 -25.48 -29.71
C GLU A 14 -8.75 -25.53 -30.84
N PHE A 15 -9.18 -25.49 -32.09
CA PHE A 15 -8.27 -25.47 -33.25
C PHE A 15 -7.38 -24.23 -33.26
N LEU A 16 -7.92 -23.07 -32.89
CA LEU A 16 -7.17 -21.83 -32.76
C LEU A 16 -6.04 -21.99 -31.71
N LYS A 17 -6.37 -22.50 -30.52
CA LYS A 17 -5.39 -22.69 -29.43
C LYS A 17 -4.30 -23.71 -29.78
N GLN A 18 -4.65 -24.77 -30.50
CA GLN A 18 -3.69 -25.76 -31.00
C GLN A 18 -2.80 -25.21 -32.13
N GLY A 19 -3.18 -24.07 -32.74
CA GLY A 19 -2.48 -23.46 -33.88
C GLY A 19 -2.74 -24.13 -35.21
N LEU A 20 -3.76 -24.99 -35.28
CA LEU A 20 -4.17 -25.66 -36.52
C LEU A 20 -4.75 -24.68 -37.55
N LEU A 21 -5.07 -23.46 -37.12
CA LEU A 21 -5.60 -22.40 -37.97
C LEU A 21 -4.54 -21.39 -38.45
N ASP A 22 -3.27 -21.56 -38.09
CA ASP A 22 -2.20 -20.60 -38.39
C ASP A 22 -2.04 -20.37 -39.91
N GLU A 23 -2.11 -21.43 -40.71
CA GLU A 23 -2.03 -21.35 -42.18
C GLU A 23 -3.25 -20.66 -42.82
N HIS A 24 -4.39 -20.68 -42.13
CA HIS A 24 -5.65 -20.11 -42.59
C HIS A 24 -5.94 -18.73 -41.99
N ILE A 25 -5.04 -18.18 -41.17
CA ILE A 25 -5.28 -16.95 -40.42
C ILE A 25 -5.63 -15.76 -41.32
N LYS A 26 -5.05 -15.68 -42.52
CA LYS A 26 -5.39 -14.66 -43.51
C LYS A 26 -6.88 -14.69 -43.86
N GLU A 27 -7.42 -15.86 -44.18
CA GLU A 27 -8.82 -16.03 -44.58
C GLU A 27 -9.76 -15.69 -43.41
N ILE A 28 -9.38 -16.10 -42.19
CA ILE A 28 -10.10 -15.78 -40.95
C ILE A 28 -10.16 -14.26 -40.74
N LEU A 29 -9.03 -13.55 -40.88
CA LEU A 29 -8.99 -12.10 -40.66
C LEU A 29 -9.73 -11.30 -41.73
N GLU A 30 -9.70 -11.73 -42.99
CA GLU A 30 -10.46 -11.06 -44.05
C GLU A 30 -11.98 -11.15 -43.84
N ARG A 31 -12.45 -12.15 -43.08
CA ARG A 31 -13.86 -12.39 -42.77
C ARG A 31 -14.20 -12.11 -41.30
N PHE A 32 -13.34 -11.37 -40.60
CA PHE A 32 -13.41 -11.14 -39.15
C PHE A 32 -14.80 -10.69 -38.64
N TYR A 33 -15.49 -9.83 -39.41
CA TYR A 33 -16.80 -9.29 -39.04
C TYR A 33 -17.93 -10.34 -39.02
N LEU A 34 -17.74 -11.52 -39.63
CA LEU A 34 -18.74 -12.60 -39.64
C LEU A 34 -18.74 -13.43 -38.35
N PHE A 35 -17.66 -13.35 -37.57
CA PHE A 35 -17.52 -14.12 -36.33
C PHE A 35 -18.31 -13.49 -35.18
N SER A 36 -18.72 -14.32 -34.21
CA SER A 36 -19.34 -13.83 -32.98
C SER A 36 -18.36 -12.97 -32.16
N PRO A 37 -18.85 -12.07 -31.28
CA PRO A 37 -17.99 -11.25 -30.43
C PRO A 37 -16.93 -12.04 -29.65
N LYS A 38 -17.30 -13.24 -29.18
CA LYS A 38 -16.39 -14.15 -28.47
C LYS A 38 -15.23 -14.60 -29.34
N LEU A 39 -15.54 -15.09 -30.54
CA LEU A 39 -14.51 -15.54 -31.48
C LEU A 39 -13.64 -14.38 -31.94
N GLN A 40 -14.23 -13.21 -32.21
CA GLN A 40 -13.47 -12.00 -32.56
C GLN A 40 -12.48 -11.59 -31.47
N PHE A 41 -12.92 -11.57 -30.21
CA PHE A 41 -12.08 -11.26 -29.07
C PHE A 41 -10.91 -12.25 -28.94
N GLU A 42 -11.21 -13.56 -28.98
CA GLU A 42 -10.21 -14.63 -28.85
C GLU A 42 -9.21 -14.66 -30.02
N ILE A 43 -9.66 -14.41 -31.26
CA ILE A 43 -8.78 -14.27 -32.42
C ILE A 43 -7.78 -13.13 -32.19
N LEU A 44 -8.24 -11.98 -31.68
CA LEU A 44 -7.33 -10.85 -31.43
C LEU A 44 -6.33 -11.14 -30.32
N LEU A 45 -6.72 -11.82 -29.23
CA LEU A 45 -5.78 -12.25 -28.20
C LEU A 45 -4.74 -13.21 -28.78
N TYR A 46 -5.19 -14.21 -29.53
CA TYR A 46 -4.32 -15.18 -30.18
C TYR A 46 -3.30 -14.52 -31.13
N LEU A 47 -3.74 -13.56 -31.95
CA LEU A 47 -2.85 -12.80 -32.82
C LEU A 47 -1.76 -12.08 -32.02
N ARG A 48 -2.15 -11.38 -30.94
CA ARG A 48 -1.23 -10.60 -30.11
C ARG A 48 -0.22 -11.47 -29.37
N GLU A 49 -0.63 -12.65 -28.94
CA GLU A 49 0.21 -13.57 -28.17
C GLU A 49 1.16 -14.39 -29.05
N ARG A 50 0.68 -14.92 -30.18
CA ARG A 50 1.40 -15.93 -30.94
C ARG A 50 1.82 -15.50 -32.34
N LEU A 51 1.06 -14.63 -33.00
CA LEU A 51 1.25 -14.33 -34.43
C LEU A 51 1.61 -12.88 -34.73
N LYS A 52 1.88 -12.06 -33.71
CA LYS A 52 2.06 -10.60 -33.84
C LYS A 52 3.17 -10.21 -34.82
N ASP A 53 4.20 -11.04 -34.96
CA ASP A 53 5.37 -10.79 -35.81
C ASP A 53 5.28 -11.46 -37.19
N VAL A 54 4.30 -12.36 -37.38
CA VAL A 54 4.14 -13.17 -38.59
C VAL A 54 3.02 -12.62 -39.48
N VAL A 55 1.92 -12.19 -38.87
CA VAL A 55 0.73 -11.77 -39.60
C VAL A 55 0.85 -10.33 -40.10
N SER A 56 0.60 -10.12 -41.39
CA SER A 56 0.52 -8.78 -41.96
C SER A 56 -0.72 -8.03 -41.43
N PRO A 57 -0.56 -6.81 -40.87
CA PRO A 57 -1.68 -5.97 -40.44
C PRO A 57 -2.71 -5.66 -41.53
N SER A 58 -2.33 -5.77 -42.81
CA SER A 58 -3.23 -5.52 -43.94
C SER A 58 -4.46 -6.43 -43.96
N PHE A 59 -4.34 -7.67 -43.48
CA PHE A 59 -5.45 -8.63 -43.48
C PHE A 59 -6.55 -8.22 -42.50
N LEU A 60 -6.15 -7.87 -41.27
CA LEU A 60 -7.08 -7.34 -40.27
C LEU A 60 -7.64 -5.97 -40.71
N ALA A 61 -6.82 -5.12 -41.32
CA ALA A 61 -7.27 -3.82 -41.84
C ALA A 61 -8.41 -3.96 -42.86
N LYS A 62 -8.30 -4.94 -43.77
CA LYS A 62 -9.34 -5.28 -44.75
C LYS A 62 -10.60 -5.82 -44.06
N GLY A 63 -10.46 -6.78 -43.14
CA GLY A 63 -11.58 -7.38 -42.42
C GLY A 63 -12.39 -6.41 -41.56
N LEU A 64 -11.73 -5.39 -40.98
CA LEU A 64 -12.38 -4.37 -40.15
C LEU A 64 -12.69 -3.07 -40.91
N SER A 65 -12.30 -2.94 -42.18
CA SER A 65 -12.39 -1.67 -42.93
C SER A 65 -11.77 -0.49 -42.17
N ILE A 66 -10.53 -0.68 -41.72
CA ILE A 66 -9.74 0.31 -40.97
C ILE A 66 -8.40 0.58 -41.66
N LYS A 67 -7.70 1.61 -41.19
CA LYS A 67 -6.35 1.93 -41.67
C LYS A 67 -5.36 0.83 -41.24
N LYS A 68 -4.31 0.62 -42.05
CA LYS A 68 -3.26 -0.38 -41.75
C LYS A 68 -2.57 -0.08 -40.42
N GLU A 69 -2.36 1.19 -40.10
CA GLU A 69 -1.73 1.64 -38.86
C GLU A 69 -2.58 1.28 -37.63
N ASP A 70 -3.91 1.35 -37.73
CA ASP A 70 -4.81 0.94 -36.64
C ASP A 70 -4.79 -0.58 -36.45
N ALA A 71 -4.77 -1.34 -37.54
CA ALA A 71 -4.66 -2.80 -37.47
C ALA A 71 -3.32 -3.23 -36.86
N GLU A 72 -2.22 -2.54 -37.20
CA GLU A 72 -0.92 -2.79 -36.60
C GLU A 72 -0.93 -2.48 -35.10
N ARG A 73 -1.55 -1.37 -34.69
CA ARG A 73 -1.71 -1.04 -33.27
C ARG A 73 -2.57 -2.07 -32.52
N ILE A 74 -3.62 -2.61 -33.15
CA ILE A 74 -4.43 -3.68 -32.57
C ILE A 74 -3.64 -4.97 -32.37
N ILE A 75 -2.73 -5.32 -33.29
CA ILE A 75 -1.94 -6.56 -33.22
C ILE A 75 -0.70 -6.42 -32.33
N LYS A 76 -0.03 -5.27 -32.34
CA LYS A 76 1.29 -5.09 -31.72
C LYS A 76 1.36 -4.02 -30.64
N GLY A 77 0.44 -3.05 -30.64
CA GLY A 77 0.46 -1.92 -29.71
C GLY A 77 0.12 -2.32 -28.28
N GLU A 78 0.30 -1.40 -27.33
CA GLU A 78 -0.14 -1.62 -25.94
C GLU A 78 -1.65 -1.83 -25.87
N GLY A 79 -2.07 -2.85 -25.13
CA GLY A 79 -3.48 -3.18 -24.94
C GLY A 79 -3.71 -3.72 -23.54
N LYS A 80 -4.89 -3.45 -22.98
CA LYS A 80 -5.28 -3.89 -21.63
C LYS A 80 -6.60 -4.63 -21.67
N ILE A 81 -6.76 -5.58 -20.75
CA ILE A 81 -8.06 -6.20 -20.50
C ILE A 81 -8.83 -5.33 -19.52
N CYS A 82 -10.01 -4.90 -19.95
CA CYS A 82 -11.02 -4.27 -19.10
C CYS A 82 -12.04 -5.33 -18.70
N GLU A 83 -12.35 -5.41 -17.41
CA GLU A 83 -13.38 -6.32 -16.90
C GLU A 83 -14.62 -5.53 -16.49
N ILE A 84 -15.77 -5.98 -16.97
CA ILE A 84 -17.04 -5.26 -16.86
C ILE A 84 -18.06 -6.19 -16.21
N ILE A 85 -18.68 -5.74 -15.13
CA ILE A 85 -19.81 -6.46 -14.54
C ILE A 85 -21.08 -6.06 -15.28
N VAL A 86 -21.67 -7.02 -15.98
CA VAL A 86 -22.95 -6.87 -16.69
C VAL A 86 -24.03 -7.63 -15.93
N ALA A 87 -25.25 -7.07 -15.93
CA ALA A 87 -26.41 -7.69 -15.33
C ALA A 87 -27.53 -7.76 -16.36
N GLY A 88 -28.27 -8.87 -16.39
CA GLY A 88 -29.37 -9.09 -17.30
C GLY A 88 -30.41 -10.02 -16.71
N LYS A 89 -31.63 -9.98 -17.27
CA LYS A 89 -32.68 -10.95 -16.94
C LYS A 89 -32.44 -12.24 -17.72
N GLU A 90 -32.37 -13.36 -17.02
CA GLU A 90 -32.38 -14.68 -17.65
C GLU A 90 -33.75 -14.94 -18.28
N GLN A 91 -33.76 -15.36 -19.55
CA GLN A 91 -35.00 -15.57 -20.30
C GLN A 91 -35.92 -16.62 -19.67
N LYS A 92 -35.35 -17.67 -19.04
CA LYS A 92 -36.10 -18.80 -18.49
C LYS A 92 -36.65 -18.55 -17.08
N THR A 93 -35.86 -17.90 -16.22
CA THR A 93 -36.14 -17.80 -14.78
C THR A 93 -36.62 -16.40 -14.38
N GLN A 94 -36.49 -15.41 -15.26
CA GLN A 94 -36.64 -13.98 -14.96
C GLN A 94 -35.76 -13.47 -13.80
N LYS A 95 -34.84 -14.31 -13.29
CA LYS A 95 -33.84 -13.89 -12.31
C LYS A 95 -32.83 -12.96 -12.96
N ILE A 96 -32.36 -11.99 -12.18
CA ILE A 96 -31.22 -11.17 -12.56
C ILE A 96 -29.98 -12.04 -12.38
N SER A 97 -29.25 -12.26 -13.46
CA SER A 97 -27.92 -12.85 -13.42
C SER A 97 -26.89 -11.77 -13.70
N CYS A 98 -25.78 -11.83 -12.95
CA CYS A 98 -24.61 -11.00 -13.19
C CYS A 98 -23.49 -11.87 -13.73
N SER A 99 -22.70 -11.32 -14.65
CA SER A 99 -21.51 -11.99 -15.18
C SER A 99 -20.41 -10.96 -15.45
N LEU A 100 -19.19 -11.45 -15.54
CA LEU A 100 -18.03 -10.66 -15.93
C LEU A 100 -17.83 -10.79 -17.44
N VAL A 101 -17.70 -9.64 -18.11
CA VAL A 101 -17.38 -9.57 -19.54
C VAL A 101 -16.03 -8.90 -19.69
N LYS A 102 -15.14 -9.53 -20.46
CA LYS A 102 -13.84 -8.95 -20.79
C LYS A 102 -13.92 -8.10 -22.04
N ALA A 103 -13.09 -7.07 -22.11
CA ALA A 103 -12.90 -6.27 -23.30
C ALA A 103 -11.41 -5.97 -23.52
N LEU A 104 -10.92 -6.17 -24.73
CA LEU A 104 -9.57 -5.79 -25.13
C LEU A 104 -9.60 -4.32 -25.54
N VAL A 105 -8.90 -3.48 -24.78
CA VAL A 105 -8.87 -2.03 -24.95
C VAL A 105 -7.51 -1.62 -25.49
N ILE A 106 -7.48 -0.93 -26.63
CA ILE A 106 -6.26 -0.47 -27.30
C ILE A 106 -6.39 1.04 -27.54
N PRO A 107 -5.58 1.87 -26.85
CA PRO A 107 -5.68 3.33 -26.97
C PRO A 107 -5.10 3.85 -28.29
N GLU A 108 -5.25 5.16 -28.53
CA GLU A 108 -4.58 5.94 -29.58
C GLU A 108 -4.84 5.57 -31.05
N THR A 109 -5.85 4.78 -31.38
CA THR A 109 -6.23 4.50 -32.78
C THR A 109 -6.68 5.78 -33.51
N SER A 110 -6.78 5.75 -34.84
CA SER A 110 -7.20 6.93 -35.62
C SER A 110 -8.70 7.26 -35.48
N LYS A 111 -9.51 6.25 -35.12
CA LYS A 111 -10.96 6.35 -34.87
C LYS A 111 -11.40 5.35 -33.80
N VAL A 112 -12.62 5.52 -33.30
CA VAL A 112 -13.23 4.52 -32.40
C VAL A 112 -13.59 3.27 -33.19
N ILE A 113 -13.04 2.12 -32.80
CA ILE A 113 -13.25 0.82 -33.44
C ILE A 113 -13.86 -0.13 -32.41
N THR A 114 -14.89 -0.88 -32.79
CA THR A 114 -15.50 -1.88 -31.89
C THR A 114 -16.18 -2.99 -32.67
N ASN A 115 -16.32 -4.17 -32.05
CA ASN A 115 -17.17 -5.24 -32.56
C ASN A 115 -18.65 -5.11 -32.17
N LEU A 116 -18.99 -4.21 -31.26
CA LEU A 116 -20.38 -3.96 -30.85
C LEU A 116 -20.86 -2.60 -31.36
N GLU A 117 -21.29 -2.60 -32.63
CA GLU A 117 -21.71 -1.40 -33.38
C GLU A 117 -22.80 -0.58 -32.67
N HIS A 118 -23.74 -1.24 -31.98
CA HIS A 118 -24.82 -0.56 -31.24
C HIS A 118 -24.32 0.30 -30.06
N LEU A 119 -23.06 0.14 -29.64
CA LEU A 119 -22.44 0.92 -28.56
C LEU A 119 -21.73 2.20 -29.04
N LYS A 120 -21.56 2.43 -30.36
CA LYS A 120 -20.77 3.55 -30.91
C LYS A 120 -21.14 4.93 -30.37
N ARG A 121 -22.44 5.21 -30.15
CA ARG A 121 -22.89 6.48 -29.57
C ARG A 121 -22.35 6.69 -28.16
N LYS A 122 -22.32 5.64 -27.35
CA LYS A 122 -21.83 5.65 -25.97
C LYS A 122 -20.30 5.72 -25.94
N LEU A 123 -19.62 4.99 -26.82
CA LEU A 123 -18.17 5.07 -26.99
C LEU A 123 -17.70 6.47 -27.41
N SER A 124 -18.52 7.20 -28.18
CA SER A 124 -18.23 8.59 -28.55
C SER A 124 -18.23 9.54 -27.35
N ILE A 125 -19.03 9.25 -26.31
CA ILE A 125 -19.00 10.02 -25.04
C ILE A 125 -17.67 9.76 -24.33
N ILE A 126 -17.25 8.49 -24.23
CA ILE A 126 -15.99 8.11 -23.61
C ILE A 126 -14.82 8.75 -24.35
N LYS A 127 -14.78 8.68 -25.70
CA LYS A 127 -13.78 9.35 -26.54
C LYS A 127 -13.62 10.83 -26.17
N LYS A 128 -14.73 11.55 -26.04
CA LYS A 128 -14.70 12.98 -25.68
C LYS A 128 -14.14 13.20 -24.28
N LEU A 129 -14.51 12.33 -23.33
CA LEU A 129 -14.07 12.43 -21.95
C LEU A 129 -12.57 12.13 -21.79
N VAL A 130 -12.08 11.04 -22.40
CA VAL A 130 -10.67 10.64 -22.32
C VAL A 130 -9.77 11.38 -23.31
N ASN A 131 -10.36 12.24 -24.15
CA ASN A 131 -9.69 13.00 -25.21
C ASN A 131 -8.80 12.16 -26.14
N GLN A 132 -9.20 10.93 -26.44
CA GLN A 132 -8.48 10.05 -27.36
C GLN A 132 -9.43 9.06 -28.04
N ASN A 133 -9.06 8.66 -29.25
CA ASN A 133 -9.67 7.52 -29.93
C ASN A 133 -9.07 6.22 -29.40
N PHE A 134 -9.79 5.11 -29.58
CA PHE A 134 -9.37 3.79 -29.13
C PHE A 134 -10.11 2.68 -29.89
N ALA A 135 -9.56 1.48 -29.89
CA ALA A 135 -10.29 0.27 -30.23
C ALA A 135 -10.72 -0.47 -28.96
N VAL A 136 -11.93 -1.03 -28.98
CA VAL A 136 -12.43 -1.89 -27.91
C VAL A 136 -13.20 -3.09 -28.48
N PHE A 137 -12.74 -4.29 -28.15
CA PHE A 137 -13.35 -5.54 -28.58
C PHE A 137 -13.89 -6.29 -27.37
N PHE A 138 -15.21 -6.46 -27.30
CA PHE A 138 -15.88 -7.13 -26.19
C PHE A 138 -15.99 -8.63 -26.45
N GLU A 139 -15.75 -9.43 -25.41
CA GLU A 139 -15.85 -10.88 -25.43
C GLU A 139 -17.29 -11.38 -25.68
N SER A 140 -18.30 -10.62 -25.24
CA SER A 140 -19.70 -11.00 -25.41
C SER A 140 -20.57 -9.80 -25.76
N SER A 141 -21.72 -10.07 -26.37
CA SER A 141 -22.72 -9.04 -26.64
C SER A 141 -23.53 -8.75 -25.38
N PHE A 142 -23.72 -7.47 -25.07
CA PHE A 142 -24.53 -7.02 -23.93
C PHE A 142 -25.19 -5.67 -24.23
N GLY A 143 -26.14 -5.29 -23.36
CA GLY A 143 -26.83 -4.00 -23.37
C GLY A 143 -26.50 -3.12 -22.16
N GLY A 144 -27.09 -1.93 -22.11
CA GLY A 144 -26.93 -1.00 -20.99
C GLY A 144 -25.71 -0.07 -21.07
N ASP A 145 -25.54 0.75 -20.04
CA ASP A 145 -24.56 1.84 -19.98
C ASP A 145 -23.46 1.62 -18.92
N SER A 146 -23.52 0.53 -18.14
CA SER A 146 -22.62 0.29 -17.01
C SER A 146 -21.17 0.04 -17.37
N PHE A 147 -20.89 -0.30 -18.63
CA PHE A 147 -19.54 -0.51 -19.14
C PHE A 147 -18.76 0.80 -19.35
N MET A 148 -19.44 1.94 -19.38
CA MET A 148 -18.81 3.21 -19.78
C MET A 148 -17.73 3.62 -18.78
N LEU A 149 -18.02 3.52 -17.48
CA LEU A 149 -17.06 3.85 -16.43
C LEU A 149 -15.80 2.95 -16.44
N PRO A 150 -15.89 1.61 -16.33
CA PRO A 150 -14.70 0.76 -16.32
C PRO A 150 -13.86 0.91 -17.60
N LEU A 151 -14.48 1.16 -18.76
CA LEU A 151 -13.75 1.42 -20.00
C LEU A 151 -13.00 2.76 -19.95
N ALA A 152 -13.63 3.84 -19.48
CA ALA A 152 -12.97 5.13 -19.34
C ALA A 152 -11.79 5.10 -18.36
N VAL A 153 -11.95 4.38 -17.23
CA VAL A 153 -10.90 4.14 -16.24
C VAL A 153 -9.74 3.38 -16.90
N THR A 154 -10.01 2.27 -17.58
CA THR A 154 -8.97 1.45 -18.24
C THR A 154 -8.17 2.23 -19.29
N LEU A 155 -8.85 3.13 -20.02
CA LEU A 155 -8.21 3.99 -21.02
C LEU A 155 -7.34 5.10 -20.42
N SER A 156 -7.67 5.57 -19.21
CA SER A 156 -7.03 6.76 -18.63
C SER A 156 -5.98 6.42 -17.59
N ILE A 157 -6.12 5.29 -16.89
CA ILE A 157 -5.36 4.98 -15.68
C ILE A 157 -4.40 3.84 -15.97
N LYS A 158 -3.14 4.02 -15.55
CA LYS A 158 -2.07 3.04 -15.83
C LYS A 158 -2.23 1.77 -15.01
N LYS A 159 -2.39 1.92 -13.69
CA LYS A 159 -2.46 0.84 -12.71
C LYS A 159 -3.78 0.92 -11.94
N ILE A 160 -4.53 -0.18 -11.93
CA ILE A 160 -5.77 -0.33 -11.18
C ILE A 160 -5.55 -1.53 -10.24
N PRO A 161 -5.93 -1.47 -8.96
CA PRO A 161 -5.87 -2.64 -8.08
C PRO A 161 -6.62 -3.84 -8.67
N ASP A 162 -6.04 -5.03 -8.59
CA ASP A 162 -6.55 -6.22 -9.26
C ASP A 162 -7.93 -6.65 -8.75
N ASP A 163 -8.30 -6.27 -7.53
CA ASP A 163 -9.59 -6.53 -6.90
C ASP A 163 -10.62 -5.43 -7.16
N LEU A 164 -10.24 -4.29 -7.75
CA LEU A 164 -11.11 -3.13 -7.92
C LEU A 164 -11.83 -3.11 -9.28
N ARG A 165 -13.15 -2.99 -9.27
CA ARG A 165 -14.00 -2.87 -10.45
C ARG A 165 -14.89 -1.63 -10.36
N PHE A 166 -15.47 -1.26 -11.50
CA PHE A 166 -16.31 -0.08 -11.63
C PHE A 166 -17.60 -0.40 -12.37
N THR A 167 -18.68 0.26 -11.97
CA THR A 167 -19.94 0.27 -12.73
C THR A 167 -20.49 1.68 -12.78
N GLY A 168 -20.96 2.11 -13.94
CA GLY A 168 -21.59 3.42 -14.05
C GLY A 168 -21.70 3.90 -15.48
N LYS A 169 -22.70 4.75 -15.70
CA LYS A 169 -22.86 5.51 -16.94
C LYS A 169 -22.06 6.79 -16.83
N LEU A 170 -21.49 7.24 -17.94
CA LEU A 170 -20.79 8.53 -18.00
C LEU A 170 -21.51 9.49 -18.93
N ASN A 171 -21.53 10.76 -18.54
CA ASN A 171 -21.81 11.85 -19.48
C ASN A 171 -20.52 12.51 -19.99
N SER A 172 -20.64 13.45 -20.92
CA SER A 172 -19.49 14.17 -21.50
C SER A 172 -18.76 15.08 -20.52
N LYS A 173 -19.34 15.40 -19.37
CA LYS A 173 -18.73 16.22 -18.32
C LYS A 173 -17.97 15.37 -17.29
N GLY A 174 -18.02 14.05 -17.40
CA GLY A 174 -17.40 13.13 -16.45
C GLY A 174 -18.25 12.86 -15.21
N ASP A 175 -19.54 13.20 -15.22
CA ASP A 175 -20.46 12.80 -14.17
C ASP A 175 -20.75 11.30 -14.28
N ILE A 176 -20.71 10.62 -13.14
CA ILE A 176 -21.05 9.21 -13.00
C ILE A 176 -22.54 9.12 -12.63
N LEU A 177 -23.32 8.53 -13.52
CA LEU A 177 -24.76 8.37 -13.39
C LEU A 177 -25.13 6.94 -13.02
N ASP A 178 -26.27 6.82 -12.33
CA ASP A 178 -26.84 5.54 -11.92
C ASP A 178 -27.12 4.62 -13.12
N VAL A 179 -27.06 3.32 -12.84
CA VAL A 179 -27.30 2.24 -13.80
C VAL A 179 -28.14 1.16 -13.15
N ASP A 180 -28.76 0.32 -13.97
CA ASP A 180 -29.60 -0.76 -13.46
C ASP A 180 -28.79 -1.82 -12.69
N PHE A 181 -29.50 -2.48 -11.76
CA PHE A 181 -29.05 -3.67 -11.01
C PHE A 181 -27.78 -3.44 -10.18
N ILE A 182 -27.65 -2.27 -9.52
CA ILE A 182 -26.47 -1.96 -8.69
C ILE A 182 -26.33 -2.97 -7.55
N GLN A 183 -27.43 -3.33 -6.87
CA GLN A 183 -27.38 -4.25 -5.73
C GLN A 183 -26.87 -5.63 -6.14
N GLU A 184 -27.37 -6.18 -7.25
CA GLU A 184 -26.96 -7.48 -7.77
C GLU A 184 -25.50 -7.48 -8.22
N LYS A 185 -25.03 -6.38 -8.82
CA LYS A 185 -23.61 -6.20 -9.18
C LYS A 185 -22.71 -6.11 -7.96
N VAL A 186 -23.15 -5.43 -6.90
CA VAL A 186 -22.42 -5.38 -5.61
C VAL A 186 -22.35 -6.77 -4.99
N SER A 187 -23.46 -7.51 -4.94
CA SER A 187 -23.47 -8.89 -4.43
C SER A 187 -22.57 -9.81 -5.26
N PHE A 188 -22.60 -9.69 -6.59
CA PHE A 188 -21.71 -10.45 -7.48
C PHE A 188 -20.24 -10.14 -7.21
N ALA A 189 -19.87 -8.85 -7.09
CA ALA A 189 -18.50 -8.46 -6.78
C ALA A 189 -18.04 -9.05 -5.44
N GLN A 190 -18.87 -8.93 -4.40
CA GLN A 190 -18.58 -9.49 -3.07
C GLN A 190 -18.38 -11.02 -3.11
N SER A 191 -19.26 -11.76 -3.80
CA SER A 191 -19.11 -13.23 -3.95
C SER A 191 -17.87 -13.66 -4.74
N ASN A 192 -17.22 -12.74 -5.45
CA ASN A 192 -15.99 -12.98 -6.22
C ASN A 192 -14.75 -12.31 -5.58
N ASN A 193 -14.85 -11.84 -4.33
CA ASN A 193 -13.78 -11.11 -3.63
C ASN A 193 -13.30 -9.85 -4.38
N LEU A 194 -14.23 -9.15 -5.05
CA LEU A 194 -13.97 -7.91 -5.77
C LEU A 194 -14.61 -6.73 -5.03
N ARG A 195 -13.92 -5.58 -5.05
CA ARG A 195 -14.47 -4.28 -4.67
C ARG A 195 -15.11 -3.63 -5.88
N LEU A 196 -16.30 -3.08 -5.72
CA LEU A 196 -17.03 -2.40 -6.80
C LEU A 196 -17.31 -0.95 -6.42
N ILE A 197 -16.71 -0.01 -7.17
CA ILE A 197 -17.08 1.40 -7.07
C ILE A 197 -18.33 1.65 -7.91
N THR A 198 -19.33 2.24 -7.26
CA THR A 198 -20.65 2.52 -7.83
C THR A 198 -20.92 4.03 -7.90
N PRO A 199 -21.92 4.46 -8.71
CA PRO A 199 -22.35 5.85 -8.76
C PRO A 199 -22.91 6.36 -7.42
N LEU A 200 -23.27 5.49 -6.47
CA LEU A 200 -23.73 5.89 -5.14
C LEU A 200 -22.58 6.40 -4.26
N GLN A 201 -21.36 5.89 -4.48
CA GLN A 201 -20.17 6.24 -3.72
C GLN A 201 -19.40 7.39 -4.35
N VAL A 202 -19.21 7.36 -5.68
CA VAL A 202 -18.41 8.36 -6.40
C VAL A 202 -19.21 8.96 -7.53
N LYS A 203 -19.30 10.29 -7.56
CA LYS A 203 -20.13 11.04 -8.53
C LYS A 203 -19.35 11.56 -9.74
N LYS A 204 -18.02 11.59 -9.68
CA LYS A 204 -17.15 12.18 -10.71
C LYS A 204 -16.05 11.23 -11.12
N PHE A 205 -15.83 11.12 -12.44
CA PHE A 205 -14.72 10.37 -13.01
C PHE A 205 -13.35 10.92 -12.58
N ASP A 206 -13.24 12.25 -12.47
CA ASP A 206 -12.01 12.93 -12.04
C ASP A 206 -11.56 12.49 -10.64
N THR A 207 -12.49 12.23 -9.73
CA THR A 207 -12.20 11.71 -8.39
C THR A 207 -11.51 10.34 -8.45
N ILE A 208 -11.97 9.45 -9.33
CA ILE A 208 -11.34 8.13 -9.54
C ILE A 208 -9.90 8.30 -10.06
N LYS A 209 -9.70 9.18 -11.05
CA LYS A 209 -8.36 9.48 -11.58
C LYS A 209 -7.43 9.99 -10.49
N LYS A 210 -7.86 11.02 -9.73
CA LYS A 210 -7.09 11.61 -8.64
C LYS A 210 -6.62 10.59 -7.63
N TYR A 211 -7.47 9.65 -7.22
CA TYR A 211 -7.08 8.61 -6.25
C TYR A 211 -6.10 7.58 -6.83
N LEU A 212 -6.35 7.08 -8.04
CA LEU A 212 -5.54 6.00 -8.63
C LEU A 212 -4.23 6.49 -9.26
N GLU A 213 -4.10 7.79 -9.52
CA GLU A 213 -2.88 8.43 -10.05
C GLU A 213 -2.08 9.15 -8.94
N LYS A 214 -2.51 9.10 -7.68
CA LYS A 214 -1.81 9.76 -6.56
C LYS A 214 -0.46 9.10 -6.28
N GLU A 215 0.60 9.90 -6.33
CA GLU A 215 1.99 9.44 -6.18
C GLU A 215 2.60 9.69 -4.80
N ALA A 216 1.92 10.43 -3.91
CA ALA A 216 2.41 10.76 -2.58
C ALA A 216 1.28 10.74 -1.55
N TRP A 217 1.53 10.13 -0.39
CA TRP A 217 0.55 9.92 0.66
C TRP A 217 1.05 10.40 2.01
N ASP A 218 0.21 11.16 2.71
CA ASP A 218 0.36 11.40 4.15
C ASP A 218 -0.44 10.34 4.89
N VAL A 219 0.26 9.46 5.62
CA VAL A 219 -0.34 8.29 6.24
C VAL A 219 -0.37 8.46 7.76
N PRO A 220 -1.52 8.76 8.38
CA PRO A 220 -1.62 8.74 9.84
C PRO A 220 -1.48 7.30 10.36
N PHE A 221 -0.69 7.11 11.41
CA PHE A 221 -0.62 5.85 12.13
C PHE A 221 -0.44 6.08 13.62
N TYR A 222 -1.37 5.60 14.44
CA TYR A 222 -1.37 5.85 15.88
C TYR A 222 -1.31 4.57 16.71
N VAL A 223 -0.41 4.51 17.70
CA VAL A 223 -0.31 3.39 18.63
C VAL A 223 -0.63 3.90 20.03
N THR A 224 -1.66 3.35 20.67
CA THR A 224 -2.05 3.74 22.02
C THR A 224 -2.34 2.55 22.93
N SER A 225 -1.99 2.69 24.21
CA SER A 225 -2.46 1.81 25.28
C SER A 225 -3.89 2.12 25.75
N SER A 226 -4.53 3.13 25.18
CA SER A 226 -5.83 3.68 25.59
C SER A 226 -6.92 3.39 24.56
N GLY A 227 -8.11 3.99 24.73
CA GLY A 227 -9.27 3.79 23.84
C GLY A 227 -9.16 4.49 22.48
N LYS A 228 -10.19 4.23 21.65
CA LYS A 228 -10.29 4.72 20.26
C LYS A 228 -10.43 6.26 20.18
N GLU A 229 -10.92 6.89 21.24
CA GLU A 229 -10.99 8.36 21.39
C GLU A 229 -9.60 8.99 21.22
N GLU A 230 -8.57 8.24 21.63
CA GLU A 230 -7.14 8.49 21.39
C GLU A 230 -6.82 8.84 19.94
N VAL A 231 -7.24 7.91 19.10
CA VAL A 231 -6.96 7.89 17.67
C VAL A 231 -7.66 9.08 17.00
N HIS A 232 -8.91 9.35 17.36
CA HIS A 232 -9.65 10.50 16.82
C HIS A 232 -8.97 11.83 17.19
N SER A 233 -8.54 11.98 18.44
CA SER A 233 -7.80 13.18 18.88
C SER A 233 -6.50 13.36 18.09
N PHE A 234 -5.77 12.27 17.81
CA PHE A 234 -4.58 12.31 16.95
C PHE A 234 -4.91 12.71 15.49
N LEU A 235 -5.98 12.16 14.91
CA LEU A 235 -6.44 12.47 13.56
C LEU A 235 -6.89 13.95 13.41
N GLU A 236 -7.29 14.60 14.50
CA GLU A 236 -7.61 16.03 14.52
C GLU A 236 -6.36 16.92 14.50
N VAL A 237 -5.24 16.47 15.06
CA VAL A 237 -4.03 17.31 15.24
C VAL A 237 -2.90 17.01 14.27
N TYR A 238 -2.87 15.83 13.63
CA TYR A 238 -1.83 15.55 12.64
C TYR A 238 -1.91 16.53 11.46
N LYS A 239 -0.75 16.88 10.92
CA LYS A 239 -0.54 17.93 9.91
C LYS A 239 -0.57 17.43 8.45
N GLY A 240 -0.91 16.16 8.23
CA GLY A 240 -1.02 15.60 6.89
C GLY A 240 -2.36 15.92 6.22
N GLU A 241 -2.50 15.50 4.96
CA GLU A 241 -3.74 15.65 4.18
C GLU A 241 -4.93 14.92 4.80
N LYS A 242 -5.94 15.67 5.27
CA LYS A 242 -7.17 15.11 5.90
C LYS A 242 -8.30 14.83 4.93
N GLU A 243 -8.36 15.57 3.83
CA GLU A 243 -9.37 15.44 2.79
C GLU A 243 -8.70 15.43 1.42
N PHE A 244 -9.18 14.56 0.55
CA PHE A 244 -8.71 14.47 -0.83
C PHE A 244 -9.84 14.11 -1.77
N ALA A 245 -9.97 14.90 -2.85
CA ALA A 245 -10.97 14.70 -3.91
C ALA A 245 -12.38 14.38 -3.38
N GLU A 246 -12.91 15.25 -2.52
CA GLU A 246 -14.28 15.20 -1.95
C GLU A 246 -14.51 14.19 -0.81
N PHE A 247 -13.47 13.48 -0.35
CA PHE A 247 -13.58 12.54 0.77
C PHE A 247 -12.62 12.87 1.91
N PRO A 248 -12.99 12.54 3.16
CA PRO A 248 -12.00 12.26 4.19
C PRO A 248 -11.01 11.20 3.69
N ILE A 249 -9.72 11.45 3.86
CA ILE A 249 -8.65 10.68 3.21
C ILE A 249 -8.76 9.17 3.46
N LEU A 250 -9.06 8.76 4.70
CA LEU A 250 -9.17 7.35 5.09
C LEU A 250 -10.35 6.65 4.41
N LYS A 251 -11.48 7.35 4.20
CA LYS A 251 -12.63 6.79 3.48
C LYS A 251 -12.32 6.58 2.01
N GLY A 252 -11.59 7.51 1.40
CA GLY A 252 -11.12 7.36 0.03
C GLY A 252 -10.13 6.20 -0.10
N VAL A 253 -9.18 6.10 0.82
CA VAL A 253 -8.20 5.00 0.86
C VAL A 253 -8.88 3.64 1.04
N GLU A 254 -9.90 3.53 1.90
CA GLU A 254 -10.72 2.32 2.03
C GLU A 254 -11.41 1.96 0.70
N LEU A 255 -12.06 2.95 0.08
CA LEU A 255 -12.81 2.75 -1.16
C LEU A 255 -11.92 2.31 -2.32
N PHE A 256 -10.76 2.97 -2.51
CA PHE A 256 -9.89 2.76 -3.67
C PHE A 256 -8.80 1.71 -3.43
N TYR A 257 -8.32 1.52 -2.20
CA TYR A 257 -7.21 0.62 -1.88
C TYR A 257 -7.53 -0.47 -0.85
N GLY A 258 -8.74 -0.50 -0.26
CA GLY A 258 -9.18 -1.60 0.60
C GLY A 258 -8.52 -1.60 1.97
N LEU A 259 -7.93 -0.48 2.38
CA LEU A 259 -7.35 -0.29 3.71
C LEU A 259 -8.40 0.39 4.60
N SER A 260 -8.90 -0.33 5.60
CA SER A 260 -9.91 0.18 6.51
C SER A 260 -9.28 1.13 7.55
N GLU A 261 -10.11 1.89 8.27
CA GLU A 261 -9.63 2.76 9.36
C GLU A 261 -8.80 2.00 10.40
N GLU A 262 -9.13 0.73 10.68
CA GLU A 262 -8.43 -0.13 11.62
C GLU A 262 -6.99 -0.46 11.20
N ASP A 263 -6.66 -0.32 9.92
CA ASP A 263 -5.28 -0.52 9.43
C ASP A 263 -4.35 0.63 9.85
N PHE A 264 -4.89 1.78 10.28
CA PHE A 264 -4.13 3.00 10.58
C PHE A 264 -3.95 3.27 12.08
N TYR A 265 -4.31 2.32 12.94
CA TYR A 265 -4.02 2.43 14.37
C TYR A 265 -3.88 1.09 15.06
N MET A 266 -3.38 1.14 16.29
CA MET A 266 -3.29 0.00 17.18
C MET A 266 -3.68 0.39 18.61
N ILE A 267 -4.56 -0.40 19.20
CA ILE A 267 -4.92 -0.31 20.62
C ILE A 267 -4.27 -1.49 21.33
N THR A 268 -3.25 -1.21 22.13
CA THR A 268 -2.42 -2.24 22.76
C THR A 268 -2.95 -2.67 24.12
N GLY A 269 -3.74 -1.81 24.79
CA GLY A 269 -4.03 -1.96 26.21
C GLY A 269 -2.76 -1.93 27.07
N GLN A 270 -2.85 -2.49 28.28
CA GLN A 270 -1.68 -2.71 29.13
C GLN A 270 -0.98 -4.01 28.75
N LEU A 271 0.32 -3.95 28.46
CA LEU A 271 1.14 -5.10 28.10
C LEU A 271 1.76 -5.71 29.36
N GLN A 272 1.35 -6.93 29.71
CA GLN A 272 1.73 -7.57 30.97
C GLN A 272 2.72 -8.70 30.76
N LYS A 273 2.55 -9.48 29.68
CA LYS A 273 3.39 -10.65 29.40
C LYS A 273 4.14 -10.50 28.09
N GLN A 274 5.28 -11.16 27.95
CA GLN A 274 6.11 -11.11 26.74
C GLN A 274 5.31 -11.36 25.45
N GLU A 275 4.34 -12.29 25.48
CA GLU A 275 3.50 -12.60 24.33
C GLU A 275 2.65 -11.41 23.86
N ASP A 276 2.23 -10.52 24.77
CA ASP A 276 1.49 -9.31 24.42
C ASP A 276 2.36 -8.35 23.60
N TRP A 277 3.61 -8.16 24.03
CA TRP A 277 4.59 -7.31 23.34
C TRP A 277 4.96 -7.88 21.97
N GLU A 278 5.14 -9.20 21.90
CA GLU A 278 5.44 -9.92 20.67
C GLU A 278 4.29 -9.78 19.66
N ARG A 279 3.05 -10.02 20.09
CA ARG A 279 1.84 -9.86 19.25
C ARG A 279 1.70 -8.43 18.71
N VAL A 280 1.85 -7.44 19.57
CA VAL A 280 1.75 -6.02 19.16
C VAL A 280 2.87 -5.65 18.19
N SER A 281 4.09 -6.15 18.40
CA SER A 281 5.21 -5.91 17.47
C SER A 281 4.94 -6.53 16.08
N GLN A 282 4.39 -7.74 16.04
CA GLN A 282 3.99 -8.40 14.78
C GLN A 282 2.87 -7.64 14.07
N GLU A 283 1.81 -7.26 14.80
CA GLU A 283 0.67 -6.54 14.25
C GLU A 283 1.11 -5.18 13.68
N PHE A 284 1.99 -4.44 14.37
CA PHE A 284 2.55 -3.20 13.85
C PHE A 284 3.25 -3.41 12.52
N TYR A 285 4.16 -4.39 12.45
CA TYR A 285 4.91 -4.66 11.23
C TYR A 285 3.97 -5.06 10.08
N TYR A 286 2.98 -5.91 10.36
CA TYR A 286 1.97 -6.33 9.39
C TYR A 286 1.18 -5.14 8.84
N LYS A 287 0.65 -4.26 9.70
CA LYS A 287 -0.15 -3.10 9.25
C LYS A 287 0.68 -2.11 8.43
N ILE A 288 1.90 -1.79 8.87
CA ILE A 288 2.80 -0.91 8.11
C ILE A 288 3.14 -1.53 6.74
N TYR A 289 3.42 -2.84 6.69
CA TYR A 289 3.69 -3.51 5.42
C TYR A 289 2.46 -3.54 4.51
N LYS A 290 1.27 -3.81 5.06
CA LYS A 290 0.00 -3.77 4.33
C LYS A 290 -0.19 -2.40 3.66
N ILE A 291 -0.06 -1.31 4.44
CA ILE A 291 -0.16 0.05 3.90
C ILE A 291 0.86 0.28 2.76
N ARG A 292 2.13 -0.13 2.95
CA ARG A 292 3.18 0.00 1.93
C ARG A 292 2.86 -0.74 0.65
N HIS A 293 2.28 -1.93 0.77
CA HIS A 293 1.95 -2.81 -0.35
C HIS A 293 0.77 -2.27 -1.17
N PHE A 294 -0.30 -1.84 -0.48
CA PHE A 294 -1.55 -1.45 -1.13
C PHE A 294 -1.53 -0.02 -1.66
N LEU A 295 -0.86 0.93 -0.98
CA LEU A 295 -0.76 2.31 -1.49
C LEU A 295 0.39 2.43 -2.52
N PRO A 296 0.18 3.10 -3.67
CA PRO A 296 1.26 3.38 -4.62
C PRO A 296 2.11 4.59 -4.18
N GLY A 297 3.23 4.83 -4.87
CA GLY A 297 4.02 6.04 -4.70
C GLY A 297 4.83 6.15 -3.40
N VAL A 298 5.16 7.37 -2.99
CA VAL A 298 5.88 7.70 -1.75
C VAL A 298 4.88 7.83 -0.59
N LYS A 299 5.26 7.37 0.61
CA LYS A 299 4.44 7.54 1.82
C LYS A 299 5.23 8.28 2.88
N THR A 300 4.66 9.34 3.42
CA THR A 300 5.13 10.02 4.63
C THR A 300 4.27 9.56 5.79
N PHE A 301 4.83 8.79 6.71
CA PHE A 301 4.08 8.28 7.86
C PHE A 301 4.02 9.34 8.97
N HIS A 302 2.82 9.73 9.34
CA HIS A 302 2.54 10.57 10.50
C HIS A 302 2.28 9.68 11.72
N LEU A 303 3.30 9.49 12.55
CA LEU A 303 3.33 8.52 13.64
C LEU A 303 3.06 9.17 14.99
N GLY A 304 2.09 8.67 15.74
CA GLY A 304 1.90 9.05 17.14
C GLY A 304 1.95 7.84 18.08
N PHE A 305 2.49 8.04 19.28
CA PHE A 305 2.74 6.98 20.25
C PHE A 305 2.29 7.38 21.65
N ARG A 306 1.34 6.64 22.22
CA ARG A 306 1.04 6.60 23.66
C ARG A 306 1.29 5.19 24.17
N THR A 307 2.56 4.86 24.38
CA THR A 307 2.99 3.52 24.81
C THR A 307 4.29 3.58 25.61
N ALA A 308 4.85 2.42 25.99
CA ALA A 308 6.14 2.32 26.66
C ALA A 308 7.31 2.67 25.71
N SER A 309 8.36 3.28 26.24
CA SER A 309 9.58 3.60 25.46
C SER A 309 10.26 2.35 24.91
N ALA A 310 10.24 1.24 25.65
CA ALA A 310 10.73 -0.06 25.18
C ALA A 310 9.98 -0.55 23.93
N LEU A 311 8.65 -0.40 23.90
CA LEU A 311 7.85 -0.77 22.73
C LEU A 311 8.19 0.16 21.57
N SER A 312 8.21 1.47 21.81
CA SER A 312 8.49 2.45 20.77
C SER A 312 9.86 2.23 20.11
N PHE A 313 10.89 1.87 20.89
CA PHE A 313 12.17 1.44 20.36
C PHE A 313 12.04 0.21 19.44
N ALA A 314 11.33 -0.84 19.89
CA ALA A 314 11.08 -2.03 19.09
C ALA A 314 10.33 -1.71 17.79
N LEU A 315 9.32 -0.85 17.83
CA LEU A 315 8.59 -0.40 16.65
C LEU A 315 9.50 0.36 15.69
N GLY A 316 10.44 1.17 16.20
CA GLY A 316 11.48 1.81 15.38
C GLY A 316 12.37 0.80 14.67
N VAL A 317 12.81 -0.24 15.38
CA VAL A 317 13.58 -1.35 14.79
C VAL A 317 12.81 -2.02 13.65
N LEU A 318 11.49 -2.17 13.78
CA LEU A 318 10.60 -2.79 12.78
C LEU A 318 10.24 -1.86 11.61
N PHE A 319 10.06 -0.56 11.86
CA PHE A 319 9.64 0.42 10.85
C PHE A 319 10.65 0.56 9.70
N SER A 320 11.95 0.39 9.97
CA SER A 320 13.05 0.58 9.00
C SER A 320 13.29 2.06 8.64
N HIS A 321 14.20 2.32 7.69
CA HIS A 321 14.78 3.63 7.38
C HIS A 321 14.47 4.10 5.94
N PHE A 322 13.47 3.49 5.30
CA PHE A 322 13.18 3.72 3.88
C PHE A 322 12.13 4.80 3.67
N ASP A 323 11.09 4.86 4.51
CA ASP A 323 10.01 5.80 4.33
C ASP A 323 10.21 7.06 5.19
N PRO A 324 9.98 8.26 4.63
CA PRO A 324 9.93 9.47 5.42
C PRO A 324 8.82 9.37 6.48
N PHE A 325 9.02 10.03 7.62
CA PHE A 325 8.02 10.07 8.67
C PHE A 325 8.04 11.40 9.43
N VAL A 326 6.92 11.68 10.08
CA VAL A 326 6.76 12.74 11.06
C VAL A 326 6.29 12.09 12.34
N VAL A 327 7.08 12.14 13.40
CA VAL A 327 6.69 11.58 14.70
C VAL A 327 6.17 12.70 15.60
N TYR A 328 5.04 12.48 16.24
CA TYR A 328 4.35 13.49 17.05
C TYR A 328 4.60 13.22 18.54
N HIS A 329 5.12 14.23 19.25
CA HIS A 329 5.34 14.19 20.68
C HIS A 329 4.36 15.08 21.42
N TYR A 330 3.60 14.52 22.36
CA TYR A 330 2.72 15.31 23.22
C TYR A 330 3.53 15.93 24.36
N GLN A 331 3.55 17.25 24.43
CA GLN A 331 4.15 18.01 25.53
C GLN A 331 3.43 19.34 25.74
N VAL A 332 3.53 19.88 26.95
CA VAL A 332 3.09 21.25 27.26
C VAL A 332 4.19 22.22 26.89
N LEU A 333 3.95 23.08 25.91
CA LEU A 333 4.85 24.16 25.53
C LEU A 333 4.09 25.48 25.68
N ASP A 334 4.68 26.47 26.36
CA ASP A 334 4.07 27.77 26.61
C ASP A 334 2.64 27.72 27.21
N GLY A 335 2.39 26.72 28.08
CA GLY A 335 1.09 26.50 28.71
C GLY A 335 0.05 25.78 27.82
N VAL A 336 0.40 25.42 26.59
CA VAL A 336 -0.47 24.70 25.66
C VAL A 336 -0.02 23.24 25.54
N ALA A 337 -0.87 22.33 25.99
CA ALA A 337 -0.64 20.89 25.85
C ALA A 337 -1.07 20.44 24.45
N THR A 338 -0.10 20.06 23.61
CA THR A 338 -0.39 19.65 22.23
C THR A 338 0.66 18.69 21.68
N TYR A 339 0.38 18.12 20.51
CA TYR A 339 1.32 17.31 19.75
C TYR A 339 2.25 18.19 18.90
N HIS A 340 3.54 17.97 19.05
CA HIS A 340 4.60 18.65 18.32
C HIS A 340 5.20 17.69 17.30
N PRO A 341 5.18 18.03 16.00
CA PRO A 341 5.73 17.17 14.96
C PRO A 341 7.26 17.27 14.88
N ILE A 342 7.91 16.13 14.69
CA ILE A 342 9.34 16.01 14.41
C ILE A 342 9.47 15.36 13.04
N GLU A 343 9.87 16.15 12.04
CA GLU A 343 9.97 15.69 10.66
C GLU A 343 11.30 14.98 10.40
N VAL A 344 11.23 13.78 9.83
CA VAL A 344 12.37 12.97 9.43
C VAL A 344 12.16 12.52 7.99
N LEU A 345 12.36 13.44 7.05
CA LEU A 345 12.18 13.21 5.62
C LEU A 345 13.27 12.32 5.01
N THR A 346 14.41 12.19 5.68
CA THR A 346 15.50 11.29 5.28
C THR A 346 15.93 10.45 6.49
N PRO A 347 15.24 9.34 6.79
CA PRO A 347 15.53 8.51 7.97
C PRO A 347 16.97 8.00 8.05
N ARG A 348 17.64 7.87 6.90
CA ARG A 348 19.06 7.49 6.83
C ARG A 348 19.97 8.46 7.61
N THR A 349 19.57 9.73 7.76
CA THR A 349 20.32 10.72 8.54
C THR A 349 20.49 10.34 10.01
N LEU A 350 19.56 9.55 10.58
CA LEU A 350 19.66 9.03 11.95
C LEU A 350 20.82 8.04 12.12
N LYS A 351 21.32 7.46 11.02
CA LYS A 351 22.42 6.48 11.01
C LYS A 351 23.76 7.08 10.61
N GLU A 352 23.80 8.35 10.24
CA GLU A 352 25.03 9.03 9.87
C GLU A 352 25.93 9.18 11.09
N ARG A 353 27.20 8.80 10.93
CA ARG A 353 28.19 8.91 11.98
C ARG A 353 28.62 10.36 12.16
N ILE A 354 28.71 10.77 13.42
CA ILE A 354 29.27 12.03 13.87
C ILE A 354 30.34 11.76 14.93
N SER A 355 31.35 12.62 14.96
CA SER A 355 32.50 12.52 15.89
C SER A 355 32.36 13.40 17.13
N GLU A 356 31.55 14.46 17.05
CA GLU A 356 31.29 15.40 18.14
C GLU A 356 29.86 15.25 18.64
N PHE A 357 29.71 15.17 19.96
CA PHE A 357 28.43 15.05 20.64
C PHE A 357 28.20 16.33 21.44
N LYS A 358 27.13 17.07 21.11
CA LYS A 358 26.83 18.37 21.72
C LYS A 358 25.63 18.32 22.64
N LEU A 359 24.72 17.37 22.41
CA LEU A 359 23.45 17.26 23.11
C LEU A 359 23.40 16.07 24.05
N ILE A 360 24.33 15.13 23.89
CA ILE A 360 24.50 13.99 24.79
C ILE A 360 25.84 14.03 25.52
N ASN A 361 25.82 13.56 26.76
CA ASN A 361 26.98 13.32 27.61
C ASN A 361 27.14 11.81 27.79
N PRO A 362 27.81 11.11 26.85
CA PRO A 362 27.87 9.66 26.88
C PRO A 362 28.94 9.18 27.87
N ILE A 363 28.60 8.17 28.66
CA ILE A 363 29.53 7.48 29.56
C ILE A 363 29.68 6.04 29.07
N PHE A 364 30.93 5.57 28.92
CA PHE A 364 31.23 4.19 28.54
C PHE A 364 32.15 3.53 29.58
N GLU A 365 31.65 2.46 30.19
CA GLU A 365 32.38 1.60 31.13
C GLU A 365 32.70 0.27 30.44
N ASP A 366 33.94 0.08 30.00
CA ASP A 366 34.38 -1.13 29.31
C ASP A 366 34.86 -2.20 30.30
N LYS A 367 34.11 -3.30 30.42
CA LYS A 367 34.40 -4.40 31.37
C LYS A 367 34.26 -5.77 30.74
N GLY A 368 33.06 -6.10 30.22
CA GLY A 368 32.71 -7.46 29.77
C GLY A 368 32.20 -7.54 28.34
N GLU A 369 31.72 -8.74 27.97
CA GLU A 369 31.26 -9.09 26.62
C GLU A 369 29.80 -8.72 26.32
N ASP A 370 28.99 -8.47 27.35
CA ASP A 370 27.62 -7.98 27.23
C ASP A 370 27.59 -6.45 27.39
N LEU A 371 26.75 -5.78 26.59
CA LEU A 371 26.57 -4.33 26.62
C LEU A 371 25.21 -3.96 27.19
N VAL A 372 25.21 -3.24 28.30
CA VAL A 372 24.00 -2.63 28.87
C VAL A 372 23.92 -1.18 28.39
N VAL A 373 22.86 -0.84 27.68
CA VAL A 373 22.60 0.51 27.14
C VAL A 373 21.46 1.14 27.93
N ILE A 374 21.74 2.29 28.55
CA ILE A 374 20.82 3.06 29.36
C ILE A 374 20.55 4.39 28.64
N LEU A 375 19.31 4.58 28.17
CA LEU A 375 18.85 5.84 27.59
C LEU A 375 18.21 6.68 28.69
N ASN A 376 18.90 7.71 29.17
CA ASN A 376 18.55 8.49 30.36
C ASN A 376 18.34 9.98 30.02
N PHE A 377 17.25 10.27 29.32
CA PHE A 377 16.88 11.60 28.83
C PHE A 377 15.70 12.25 29.59
N SER A 378 14.98 11.48 30.41
CA SER A 378 13.87 11.97 31.24
C SER A 378 14.33 12.27 32.68
N HIS A 379 13.43 12.82 33.51
CA HIS A 379 13.73 13.14 34.92
C HIS A 379 14.00 11.92 35.83
N HIS A 380 13.57 10.73 35.43
CA HIS A 380 13.73 9.53 36.25
C HIS A 380 15.14 8.95 36.09
N GLU A 381 15.95 9.02 37.14
CA GLU A 381 17.27 8.41 37.19
C GLU A 381 17.17 6.90 37.41
N LEU A 382 17.62 6.09 36.45
CA LEU A 382 17.55 4.62 36.52
C LEU A 382 18.89 3.91 36.61
N THR A 383 20.01 4.65 36.55
CA THR A 383 21.33 4.05 36.35
C THR A 383 21.71 3.08 37.48
N ALA A 384 21.50 3.48 38.73
CA ALA A 384 21.81 2.64 39.89
C ALA A 384 20.95 1.37 39.93
N ASP A 385 19.64 1.52 39.71
CA ASP A 385 18.68 0.42 39.74
C ASP A 385 18.95 -0.60 38.63
N VAL A 386 19.28 -0.12 37.42
CA VAL A 386 19.64 -1.01 36.32
C VAL A 386 20.95 -1.72 36.60
N LYS A 387 21.98 -1.03 37.11
CA LYS A 387 23.25 -1.68 37.49
C LYS A 387 23.02 -2.78 38.53
N ALA A 388 22.19 -2.53 39.54
CA ALA A 388 21.84 -3.53 40.55
C ALA A 388 21.07 -4.72 39.94
N TYR A 389 20.09 -4.44 39.07
CA TYR A 389 19.30 -5.46 38.40
C TYR A 389 20.16 -6.36 37.51
N VAL A 390 20.99 -5.78 36.62
CA VAL A 390 21.80 -6.57 35.67
C VAL A 390 22.90 -7.38 36.36
N ALA A 391 23.42 -6.91 37.49
CA ALA A 391 24.40 -7.66 38.28
C ALA A 391 23.85 -9.00 38.81
N SER A 392 22.53 -9.20 38.84
CA SER A 392 21.91 -10.46 39.25
C SER A 392 21.99 -11.57 38.20
N PHE A 393 22.23 -11.26 36.92
CA PHE A 393 22.23 -12.24 35.83
C PHE A 393 23.33 -12.05 34.76
N LEU A 394 24.02 -10.91 34.72
CA LEU A 394 25.18 -10.68 33.86
C LEU A 394 26.46 -10.60 34.68
N LYS A 395 27.53 -11.20 34.16
CA LYS A 395 28.86 -11.16 34.79
C LYS A 395 29.67 -10.00 34.21
N ASP A 396 30.00 -9.01 35.04
CA ASP A 396 30.82 -7.83 34.71
C ASP A 396 30.47 -7.15 33.37
N PRO A 397 29.19 -6.81 33.10
CA PRO A 397 28.81 -6.20 31.83
C PRO A 397 29.47 -4.83 31.60
N SER A 398 29.64 -4.47 30.33
CA SER A 398 29.99 -3.11 29.93
C SER A 398 28.75 -2.22 29.94
N PHE A 399 28.90 -0.93 30.26
CA PHE A 399 27.79 0.01 30.32
C PHE A 399 27.97 1.17 29.34
N VAL A 400 26.89 1.53 28.65
CA VAL A 400 26.73 2.79 27.95
C VAL A 400 25.58 3.54 28.58
N ILE A 401 25.86 4.72 29.13
CA ILE A 401 24.85 5.61 29.67
C ILE A 401 24.80 6.83 28.76
N LEU A 402 23.66 7.04 28.13
CA LEU A 402 23.40 8.20 27.28
C LEU A 402 22.46 9.14 28.01
N GLU A 403 22.97 10.32 28.33
CA GLU A 403 22.23 11.37 29.01
C GLU A 403 22.38 12.71 28.31
N SER A 404 21.56 13.69 28.68
CA SER A 404 21.63 15.06 28.18
C SER A 404 21.67 16.05 29.34
N GLU A 405 22.26 17.22 29.14
CA GLU A 405 22.20 18.30 30.14
C GLU A 405 20.77 18.81 30.36
N TYR A 406 19.88 18.62 29.37
CA TYR A 406 18.48 19.02 29.41
C TYR A 406 17.54 17.93 29.97
N LYS A 407 18.03 17.00 30.81
CA LYS A 407 17.24 15.88 31.34
C LYS A 407 15.85 16.29 31.83
N GLY A 408 14.83 15.65 31.24
CA GLY A 408 13.42 15.85 31.57
C GLY A 408 12.78 17.16 31.08
N ASN A 409 13.55 18.07 30.50
CA ASN A 409 13.05 19.25 29.81
C ASN A 409 13.76 19.46 28.46
N LEU A 410 13.97 18.36 27.73
CA LEU A 410 14.63 18.39 26.44
C LEU A 410 13.69 19.04 25.41
N PRO A 411 14.13 20.10 24.69
CA PRO A 411 13.31 20.72 23.65
C PRO A 411 13.06 19.76 22.47
N VAL A 412 11.84 19.77 21.94
CA VAL A 412 11.41 18.82 20.88
C VAL A 412 12.20 18.98 19.59
N GLU A 413 12.57 20.20 19.24
CA GLU A 413 13.42 20.52 18.09
C GLU A 413 14.79 19.83 18.14
N LEU A 414 15.25 19.43 19.33
CA LEU A 414 16.53 18.75 19.53
C LEU A 414 16.42 17.22 19.45
N PHE A 415 15.21 16.65 19.41
CA PHE A 415 15.01 15.20 19.54
C PHE A 415 15.64 14.41 18.38
N HIS A 416 15.56 14.92 17.14
CA HIS A 416 16.20 14.27 15.98
C HIS A 416 17.72 14.21 16.16
N GLN A 417 18.33 15.33 16.56
CA GLN A 417 19.77 15.40 16.78
C GLN A 417 20.17 14.49 17.95
N VAL A 418 19.49 14.53 19.10
CA VAL A 418 19.77 13.64 20.24
C VAL A 418 19.73 12.16 19.83
N ALA A 419 18.72 11.75 19.05
CA ALA A 419 18.64 10.39 18.55
C ALA A 419 19.82 10.04 17.61
N LYS A 420 20.21 10.96 16.73
CA LYS A 420 21.37 10.82 15.84
C LYS A 420 22.69 10.71 16.61
N GLU A 421 22.93 11.58 17.58
CA GLU A 421 24.13 11.54 18.44
C GLU A 421 24.22 10.22 19.20
N SER A 422 23.10 9.80 19.78
CA SER A 422 22.97 8.54 20.53
C SER A 422 23.29 7.32 19.65
N ALA A 423 22.68 7.27 18.46
CA ALA A 423 22.92 6.20 17.52
C ALA A 423 24.38 6.17 17.04
N SER A 424 24.95 7.34 16.72
CA SER A 424 26.35 7.45 16.30
C SER A 424 27.31 6.96 17.38
N PHE A 425 27.11 7.36 18.63
CA PHE A 425 27.94 6.91 19.74
C PHE A 425 27.90 5.38 19.91
N LEU A 426 26.71 4.78 19.87
CA LEU A 426 26.55 3.32 19.92
C LEU A 426 27.27 2.63 18.76
N GLN A 427 27.20 3.18 17.54
CA GLN A 427 27.91 2.61 16.39
C GLN A 427 29.43 2.75 16.51
N ASN A 428 29.93 3.85 17.07
CA ASN A 428 31.35 4.05 17.33
C ASN A 428 31.89 3.04 18.36
N ILE A 429 31.07 2.67 19.36
CA ILE A 429 31.41 1.60 20.31
C ILE A 429 31.45 0.24 19.60
N ARG A 430 30.47 -0.06 18.75
CA ARG A 430 30.39 -1.32 17.99
C ARG A 430 31.55 -1.53 17.03
N GLU A 431 32.12 -0.46 16.50
CA GLU A 431 33.33 -0.52 15.69
C GLU A 431 34.56 -0.92 16.50
N LYS A 432 34.65 -0.46 17.75
CA LYS A 432 35.80 -0.72 18.62
C LYS A 432 35.75 -2.09 19.28
N LYS A 433 34.55 -2.56 19.64
CA LYS A 433 34.34 -3.82 20.36
C LYS A 433 33.08 -4.51 19.90
N SER A 434 33.20 -5.81 19.60
CA SER A 434 32.05 -6.67 19.37
C SER A 434 31.51 -7.16 20.72
N PHE A 435 30.21 -7.00 20.93
CA PHE A 435 29.50 -7.50 22.12
C PHE A 435 28.66 -8.71 21.76
N LYS A 436 28.59 -9.67 22.69
CA LYS A 436 27.81 -10.89 22.58
C LYS A 436 26.31 -10.61 22.61
N SER A 437 25.88 -9.70 23.48
CA SER A 437 24.47 -9.32 23.60
C SER A 437 24.29 -7.87 24.06
N TYR A 438 23.13 -7.29 23.75
CA TYR A 438 22.77 -5.91 24.04
C TYR A 438 21.50 -5.86 24.89
N HIS A 439 21.55 -5.11 25.99
CA HIS A 439 20.45 -4.99 26.95
C HIS A 439 20.03 -3.52 27.07
N PHE A 440 18.85 -3.17 26.56
CA PHE A 440 18.38 -1.78 26.51
C PHE A 440 17.39 -1.46 27.64
N PHE A 441 17.64 -0.33 28.32
CA PHE A 441 16.82 0.23 29.38
C PHE A 441 16.49 1.70 29.07
N PHE A 442 15.29 2.14 29.45
CA PHE A 442 14.71 3.39 28.94
C PHE A 442 14.14 4.29 30.04
N SER A 443 14.67 5.50 30.14
CA SER A 443 14.03 6.68 30.73
C SER A 443 14.17 7.82 29.73
N CYS A 444 13.32 7.81 28.72
CA CYS A 444 13.37 8.80 27.65
C CYS A 444 11.98 8.98 27.02
N PRO A 445 11.76 10.12 26.32
CA PRO A 445 10.60 10.29 25.44
C PRO A 445 10.49 9.13 24.44
N VAL A 446 9.26 8.63 24.27
CA VAL A 446 8.93 7.50 23.38
C VAL A 446 9.41 7.71 21.94
N VAL A 447 9.35 8.95 21.47
CA VAL A 447 9.74 9.33 20.10
C VAL A 447 11.25 9.27 19.89
N ILE A 448 12.06 9.56 20.92
CA ILE A 448 13.53 9.41 20.87
C ILE A 448 13.86 7.92 20.84
N ALA A 449 13.21 7.12 21.69
CA ALA A 449 13.39 5.67 21.70
C ALA A 449 13.08 5.06 20.31
N PHE A 450 11.99 5.49 19.67
CA PHE A 450 11.62 5.09 18.32
C PHE A 450 12.71 5.43 17.28
N MET A 451 13.20 6.68 17.26
CA MET A 451 14.23 7.10 16.30
C MET A 451 15.56 6.37 16.52
N ILE A 452 15.98 6.14 17.77
CA ILE A 452 17.18 5.34 18.06
C ILE A 452 16.96 3.88 17.61
N GLY A 453 15.76 3.32 17.80
CA GLY A 453 15.40 1.99 17.31
C GLY A 453 15.57 1.85 15.78
N ILE A 454 15.10 2.85 15.01
CA ILE A 454 15.31 2.91 13.55
C ILE A 454 16.81 2.88 13.21
N ALA A 455 17.59 3.68 13.91
CA ALA A 455 19.02 3.83 13.64
C ALA A 455 19.81 2.57 14.01
N PHE A 456 19.46 1.94 15.13
CA PHE A 456 20.17 0.79 15.68
C PHE A 456 19.91 -0.51 14.90
N GLY A 457 18.65 -0.79 14.55
CA GLY A 457 18.27 -1.99 13.78
C GLY A 457 18.21 -3.29 14.60
N HIS A 458 18.28 -4.44 13.92
CA HIS A 458 17.97 -5.77 14.48
C HIS A 458 19.12 -6.81 14.39
N TYR A 459 20.31 -6.39 13.94
CA TYR A 459 21.46 -7.28 13.69
C TYR A 459 22.31 -7.52 14.94
N VAL A 460 21.69 -7.64 16.10
CA VAL A 460 22.34 -8.00 17.36
C VAL A 460 21.47 -8.99 18.14
N ASP A 461 22.04 -9.64 19.16
CA ASP A 461 21.30 -10.43 20.13
C ASP A 461 21.09 -9.64 21.43
N GLY A 462 20.17 -10.12 22.28
CA GLY A 462 19.84 -9.49 23.57
C GLY A 462 18.39 -9.03 23.66
N PHE A 463 18.13 -8.12 24.60
CA PHE A 463 16.77 -7.82 25.08
C PHE A 463 16.51 -6.32 25.31
N MET A 464 15.24 -5.97 25.21
CA MET A 464 14.68 -4.70 25.62
C MET A 464 13.95 -4.92 26.94
N TYR A 465 14.17 -4.04 27.90
CA TYR A 465 13.60 -4.15 29.23
C TYR A 465 12.59 -3.03 29.47
N ASN A 466 11.51 -3.38 30.17
CA ASN A 466 10.51 -2.41 30.61
C ASN A 466 10.40 -2.45 32.14
N PHE A 467 10.25 -1.28 32.76
CA PHE A 467 9.96 -1.21 34.18
C PHE A 467 8.48 -1.48 34.44
N GLN A 468 8.17 -2.52 35.19
CA GLN A 468 6.80 -2.88 35.56
C GLN A 468 6.44 -2.25 36.89
N LYS A 469 5.50 -1.29 36.88
CA LYS A 469 5.08 -0.58 38.09
C LYS A 469 4.49 -1.51 39.16
N GLY A 470 3.83 -2.60 38.76
CA GLY A 470 3.20 -3.54 39.68
C GLY A 470 4.20 -4.35 40.52
N THR A 471 5.31 -4.75 39.91
CA THR A 471 6.38 -5.53 40.58
C THR A 471 7.55 -4.65 41.03
N ALA A 472 7.59 -3.38 40.61
CA ALA A 472 8.70 -2.45 40.80
C ALA A 472 10.05 -3.01 40.29
N LEU A 473 10.01 -3.84 39.24
CA LEU A 473 11.18 -4.50 38.68
C LEU A 473 11.27 -4.27 37.17
N TYR A 474 12.49 -4.38 36.65
CA TYR A 474 12.72 -4.49 35.22
C TYR A 474 12.45 -5.92 34.76
N GLU A 475 11.79 -6.04 33.62
CA GLU A 475 11.50 -7.33 32.99
C GLU A 475 11.92 -7.30 31.51
N PRO A 476 12.53 -8.38 30.99
CA PRO A 476 12.78 -8.50 29.56
C PRO A 476 11.43 -8.66 28.84
N VAL A 477 11.13 -7.73 27.93
CA VAL A 477 9.83 -7.71 27.23
C VAL A 477 9.91 -8.12 25.77
N LEU A 478 11.04 -7.85 25.10
CA LEU A 478 11.26 -8.19 23.70
C LEU A 478 12.72 -8.57 23.46
N SER A 479 12.95 -9.56 22.60
CA SER A 479 14.30 -9.93 22.15
C SER A 479 14.58 -9.42 20.74
N PHE A 480 15.83 -9.06 20.44
CA PHE A 480 16.22 -8.69 19.08
C PHE A 480 16.10 -9.86 18.10
N LYS A 481 16.31 -11.10 18.58
CA LYS A 481 16.11 -12.32 17.78
C LYS A 481 14.67 -12.43 17.28
N PHE A 482 13.70 -12.12 18.13
CA PHE A 482 12.29 -12.08 17.75
C PHE A 482 12.00 -10.99 16.71
N LEU A 483 12.48 -9.75 16.92
CA LEU A 483 12.29 -8.67 15.95
C LEU A 483 12.96 -8.95 14.60
N ARG A 484 14.15 -9.58 14.62
CA ARG A 484 14.83 -10.06 13.42
C ARG A 484 13.98 -11.07 12.68
N LYS A 485 13.41 -12.05 13.40
CA LYS A 485 12.49 -13.04 12.80
C LYS A 485 11.31 -12.34 12.11
N ILE A 486 10.68 -11.33 12.72
CA ILE A 486 9.59 -10.59 12.07
C ILE A 486 10.06 -9.96 10.75
N ARG A 487 11.22 -9.31 10.76
CA ARG A 487 11.74 -8.58 9.59
C ARG A 487 12.22 -9.48 8.45
N GLU A 488 12.77 -10.64 8.80
CA GLU A 488 13.34 -11.60 7.84
C GLU A 488 12.35 -12.67 7.39
N THR A 489 11.21 -12.82 8.08
CA THR A 489 10.14 -13.70 7.61
C THR A 489 9.28 -12.95 6.62
N ASP A 490 9.06 -13.53 5.44
CA ASP A 490 8.19 -12.95 4.41
C ASP A 490 6.75 -12.83 4.94
N VAL A 491 6.28 -11.60 5.19
CA VAL A 491 4.85 -11.31 5.24
C VAL A 491 4.38 -11.19 3.79
N ARG A 492 4.01 -12.31 3.17
CA ARG A 492 3.44 -12.32 1.81
C ARG A 492 1.93 -12.02 1.90
N PHE A 493 1.48 -11.07 1.10
CA PHE A 493 0.07 -10.78 0.83
C PHE A 493 -0.31 -11.33 -0.54
#